data_AF-A0AAU7AC51-F1
#
_entry.id   AF-A0AAU7AC51-F1
#
_cell.length_a   1.000
_cell.length_b   1.000
_cell.length_c   1.000
_cell.angle_alpha   90.00
_cell.angle_beta   90.00
_cell.angle_gamma   90.00
#
_symmetry.space_group_name_H-M   'P 1'
#
loop_
_entity.id
_entity.type
_entity.pdbx_description
1 polymer ?
#
loop_
_entity_poly.entity_id
_entity_poly.type
_entity_poly.pdbx_seq_one_letter_code
_entity_poly.pdbx_strand_id
1 'polypeptide(L)' 'MFKQLLRSMIAARQASASMQALDYLSDDQLAAIGHSRSSFVAEVNARLQAELDDIIAEKNSIASAPVNENLVGAV' A
#
# COMPACT_ATOMS: atom_id res chain seq x y z
N MET A 1 11.82 -10.11 8.27
CA MET A 1 11.55 -9.26 9.45
C MET A 1 11.71 -7.76 9.17
N PHE A 2 12.87 -7.26 8.72
CA PHE A 2 13.06 -5.81 8.48
C PHE A 2 12.04 -5.18 7.52
N LYS A 3 11.72 -5.86 6.40
CA LYS A 3 10.67 -5.41 5.45
C LYS A 3 9.29 -5.28 6.12
N GLN A 4 8.95 -6.18 7.04
CA GLN A 4 7.68 -6.15 7.76
C GLN A 4 7.60 -4.96 8.72
N LEU A 5 8.71 -4.65 9.39
CA LEU A 5 8.82 -3.47 10.25
C LEU A 5 8.64 -2.18 9.45
N LEU A 6 9.34 -2.04 8.32
CA LEU A 6 9.18 -0.87 7.45
C LEU A 6 7.73 -0.72 6.94
N ARG A 7 7.08 -1.82 6.57
CA ARG A 7 5.66 -1.82 6.19
C ARG A 7 4.76 -1.31 7.31
N SER A 8 4.97 -1.80 8.54
CA SER A 8 4.20 -1.32 9.70
C SER A 8 4.44 0.16 10.00
N MET A 9 5.67 0.66 9.83
CA MET A 9 5.97 2.09 9.98
C MET A 9 5.26 2.95 8.93
N ILE A 10 5.27 2.51 7.66
CA ILE A 10 4.61 3.22 6.57
C ILE A 10 3.09 3.27 6.80
N ALA A 11 2.48 2.14 7.19
CA ALA A 11 1.07 2.09 7.53
C ALA A 11 0.72 2.98 8.73
N ALA A 12 1.52 2.95 9.80
CA ALA A 12 1.30 3.81 10.97
C ALA A 12 1.44 5.31 10.63
N ARG A 13 2.41 5.66 9.78
CA ARG A 13 2.60 7.04 9.32
C ARG A 13 1.43 7.51 8.47
N GLN A 14 0.91 6.66 7.58
CA GLN A 14 -0.27 6.97 6.78
C GLN A 14 -1.50 7.13 7.66
N ALA A 15 -1.72 6.26 8.65
CA ALA A 15 -2.80 6.40 9.61
C ALA A 15 -2.75 7.77 10.32
N SER A 16 -1.57 8.17 10.79
CA SER A 16 -1.38 9.47 11.45
C SER A 16 -1.62 10.65 10.51
N ALA A 17 -1.14 10.59 9.27
CA ALA A 17 -1.36 11.63 8.27
C ALA A 17 -2.85 11.74 7.89
N SER A 18 -3.54 10.59 7.79
CA SER A 18 -4.97 10.53 7.51
C SER A 18 -5.79 11.16 8.63
N MET A 19 -5.43 10.89 9.88
CA MET A 19 -6.06 11.52 11.04
C MET A 19 -5.85 13.03 11.05
N GLN A 20 -4.63 13.50 10.77
CA GLN A 20 -4.36 14.94 10.66
C GLN A 20 -5.14 15.59 9.51
N ALA A 21 -5.32 14.89 8.39
CA ALA A 21 -6.13 15.38 7.28
C ALA A 21 -7.62 15.54 7.68
N LEU A 22 -8.15 14.67 8.54
CA LEU A 22 -9.53 14.77 9.05
C LEU A 22 -9.79 16.03 9.90
N ASP A 23 -8.75 16.60 10.50
CA ASP A 23 -8.85 17.86 11.24
C ASP A 23 -9.14 19.05 10.30
N TYR A 24 -8.80 18.92 9.01
CA TYR A 24 -8.98 19.95 7.99
C TYR A 24 -10.13 19.67 7.01
N LEU A 25 -10.74 18.48 7.04
CA LEU A 25 -11.91 18.15 6.22
C LEU A 25 -13.22 18.24 7.03
N SER A 26 -14.27 18.82 6.42
CA SER A 26 -15.62 18.76 6.98
C SER A 26 -16.31 17.43 6.65
N ASP A 27 -17.33 17.06 7.42
CA ASP A 27 -18.09 15.83 7.19
C ASP A 27 -18.79 15.84 5.82
N ASP A 28 -19.23 17.00 5.33
CA ASP A 28 -19.80 17.15 3.99
C ASP A 28 -18.77 16.88 2.89
N GLN A 29 -17.53 17.34 3.07
CA GLN A 29 -16.44 17.07 2.12
C GLN A 29 -16.06 15.59 2.10
N LEU A 30 -16.06 14.95 3.26
CA LEU A 30 -15.87 13.50 3.40
C LEU A 30 -17.01 12.72 2.74
N ALA A 31 -18.26 13.12 2.97
CA ALA A 31 -19.42 12.51 2.33
C ALA A 31 -19.39 12.66 0.81
N ALA A 32 -18.92 13.80 0.29
CA ALA A 32 -18.76 14.04 -1.14
C ALA A 32 -17.75 13.10 -1.81
N ILE A 33 -16.72 12.65 -1.06
CA ILE A 33 -15.76 11.65 -1.52
C ILE A 33 -16.16 10.21 -1.14
N GLY A 34 -17.37 10.02 -0.60
CA GLY A 34 -17.92 8.71 -0.24
C GLY A 34 -17.31 8.10 1.03
N HIS A 35 -16.61 8.89 1.84
CA HIS A 35 -15.98 8.44 3.08
C HIS A 35 -16.67 9.05 4.31
N SER A 36 -16.53 8.38 5.45
CA SER A 36 -16.97 8.91 6.75
C SER A 36 -15.77 9.11 7.67
N ARG A 37 -15.85 10.01 8.66
CA ARG A 37 -14.74 10.22 9.63
C ARG A 37 -14.29 8.93 10.32
N SER A 38 -15.23 8.02 10.61
CA SER A 38 -14.93 6.75 11.27
C SER A 38 -14.31 5.72 10.33
N SER A 39 -14.60 5.77 9.03
CA SER A 39 -14.13 4.78 8.06
C SER A 39 -12.91 5.23 7.26
N PHE A 40 -12.71 6.54 7.08
CA PHE A 40 -11.67 7.13 6.24
C PHE A 40 -10.26 6.60 6.53
N VAL A 41 -9.84 6.64 7.79
CA VAL A 41 -8.49 6.19 8.18
C VAL A 41 -8.31 4.69 7.96
N ALA A 42 -9.35 3.89 8.23
CA ALA A 42 -9.30 2.44 8.06
C ALA A 42 -9.24 2.07 6.57
N GLU A 43 -10.06 2.72 5.74
CA GLU A 43 -10.11 2.48 4.29
C GLU A 43 -8.82 2.91 3.58
N VAL A 44 -8.26 4.09 3.94
CA VAL A 44 -6.98 4.55 3.39
C VAL A 44 -5.84 3.58 3.75
N ASN A 45 -5.80 3.09 4.98
CA ASN A 45 -4.79 2.12 5.39
C ASN A 45 -4.97 0.75 4.71
N ALA A 46 -6.21 0.28 4.57
CA ALA A 46 -6.50 -0.97 3.89
C ALA A 46 -6.08 -0.91 2.41
N ARG A 47 -6.36 0.21 1.74
CA ARG A 47 -5.95 0.44 0.36
C ARG A 47 -4.42 0.46 0.22
N LEU A 48 -3.73 1.17 1.09
CA LEU A 48 -2.27 1.21 1.11
C LEU A 48 -1.65 -0.19 1.34
N GLN A 49 -2.25 -1.00 2.22
CA GLN A 49 -1.79 -2.37 2.43
C GLN A 49 -1.97 -3.23 1.18
N ALA A 50 -3.12 -3.13 0.52
CA ALA A 50 -3.38 -3.83 -0.74
C ALA A 50 -2.37 -3.43 -1.83
N GLU A 51 -2.13 -2.12 -2.02
CA GLU A 51 -1.13 -1.63 -2.99
C GLU A 51 0.28 -2.14 -2.67
N LEU A 52 0.66 -2.17 -1.39
CA LEU A 52 1.93 -2.73 -0.96
C LEU A 52 2.04 -4.24 -1.17
N ASP A 53 0.95 -4.99 -1.08
CA ASP A 53 0.92 -6.42 -1.35
C ASP A 53 1.01 -6.69 -2.86
N ASP A 54 0.31 -5.92 -3.69
CA ASP A 54 0.36 -6.02 -5.15
C ASP A 54 1.76 -5.74 -5.70
N ILE A 55 2.43 -4.68 -5.24
CA ILE A 55 3.80 -4.34 -5.63
C ILE A 55 4.77 -5.48 -5.27
N ILE A 56 4.57 -6.14 -4.14
CA ILE A 56 5.41 -7.26 -3.73
C ILE A 56 5.12 -8.50 -4.59
N ALA A 57 3.86 -8.78 -4.89
CA ALA A 57 3.47 -9.87 -5.76
C ALA A 57 4.07 -9.71 -7.16
N GLU A 58 4.00 -8.50 -7.73
CA GLU A 58 4.62 -8.15 -9.01
C GLU A 58 6.15 -8.29 -8.98
N LYS A 59 6.80 -7.80 -7.92
CA LYS A 59 8.26 -7.96 -7.79
C LYS A 59 8.68 -9.43 -7.73
N ASN A 60 7.91 -10.26 -7.03
CA ASN A 60 8.19 -11.68 -6.92
C ASN A 60 7.93 -12.41 -8.24
N SER A 61 6.91 -12.03 -9.01
CA SER A 61 6.64 -12.63 -10.32
C SER A 61 7.74 -12.32 -11.33
N ILE A 62 8.28 -11.10 -11.32
CA ILE A 62 9.43 -10.70 -12.16
C ILE A 62 10.69 -11.47 -11.75
N ALA A 63 10.93 -11.67 -10.45
CA ALA A 63 12.09 -12.43 -9.96
C ALA A 63 12.02 -13.94 -10.26
N SER A 64 10.81 -14.49 -10.42
CA SER A 64 10.56 -15.88 -10.78
C SER A 64 10.35 -16.12 -12.27
N ALA A 65 10.50 -15.09 -13.12
CA ALA A 65 10.43 -15.27 -14.57
C ALA A 65 11.48 -16.31 -15.01
N PRO A 66 11.08 -17.38 -15.71
CA PRO A 66 12.00 -18.41 -16.14
C PRO A 66 13.04 -17.78 -17.06
N VAL A 67 14.31 -17.88 -16.67
CA VAL A 67 15.43 -17.53 -17.56
C VAL A 67 15.34 -18.49 -18.75
N ASN A 68 15.26 -17.97 -19.98
CA ASN A 68 15.22 -18.80 -21.17
C ASN A 68 16.41 -19.76 -21.15
N GLU A 69 16.15 -21.07 -21.12
CA GLU A 69 17.18 -22.11 -21.05
C GLU A 69 18.21 -21.97 -22.17
N ASN A 70 17.80 -21.43 -23.33
CA ASN A 70 18.69 -21.16 -24.46
C ASN A 70 19.73 -20.03 -24.19
N LEU A 71 19.56 -19.24 -23.14
CA LEU A 71 20.51 -18.21 -22.71
C LEU A 71 21.48 -18.71 -21.62
N VAL A 72 21.25 -19.90 -21.06
CA VAL A 72 22.04 -20.45 -19.93
C VAL A 72 23.36 -21.11 -20.42
N GLY A 73 23.51 -21.32 -21.74
CA GLY A 73 24.70 -21.94 -22.35
C GLY A 73 25.37 -21.12 -23.45
N ALA A 74 25.03 -19.84 -23.61
CA ALA A 74 25.68 -18.95 -24.57
C ALA A 74 27.00 -18.40 -23.98
N VAL A 75 28.03 -19.23 -23.95
CA VAL A 75 29.44 -18.87 -23.73
C VAL A 75 30.32 -19.45 -24.82
#